data_AF-A0A0F9CKM3-F1
#
_entry.id   AF-A0A0F9CKM3-F1
#
_cell.length_a   1.000
_cell.length_b   1.000
_cell.length_c   1.000
_cell.angle_alpha   90.00
_cell.angle_beta   90.00
_cell.angle_gamma   90.00
#
_symmetry.space_group_name_H-M   'P 1'
#
loop_
_entity.id
_entity.type
_entity.pdbx_description
1 polymer ?
#
loop_
_entity_poly.entity_id
_entity_poly.type
_entity_poly.pdbx_seq_one_letter_code
_entity_poly.pdbx_strand_id
1 'polypeptide(L)'
;MKITPDAHKDIIEAYTIDLWTIQECADVLHVSRSAVHKFLIKSGVDTSKRKIKVSCTTCGETIERTRKRVRTQRNHFCTTDCYSSFLAAGKSMYIQNRHSQRMARGVIAKYFDIQPDHVVHHEDRNNYNNHPINLKVFANQGDHLRYHHMKRDEYANKLTVKSQQREVWDRYHKFEIIPVWDGSLTT
;
A
#
# COMPACT_ATOMS: atom_id res chain seq x y z
N MET A 1 -30.70 1.38 -15.27
CA MET A 1 -29.67 2.36 -14.88
C MET A 1 -28.79 2.64 -16.09
N LYS A 2 -28.75 3.89 -16.57
CA LYS A 2 -27.89 4.29 -17.68
C LYS A 2 -26.69 5.03 -17.10
N ILE A 3 -25.50 4.70 -17.58
CA ILE A 3 -24.28 5.44 -17.26
C ILE A 3 -24.45 6.83 -17.91
N THR A 4 -24.27 7.91 -17.14
CA THR A 4 -24.37 9.27 -17.65
C THR A 4 -23.20 9.56 -18.58
N PRO A 5 -23.35 10.46 -19.57
CA PRO A 5 -22.25 10.85 -20.47
C PRO A 5 -21.01 11.35 -19.72
N ASP A 6 -21.20 12.07 -18.61
CA ASP A 6 -20.09 12.58 -17.79
C ASP A 6 -19.30 11.43 -17.13
N ALA A 7 -20.01 10.40 -16.64
CA ALA A 7 -19.38 9.22 -16.06
C ALA A 7 -18.59 8.37 -17.09
N HIS A 8 -18.77 8.59 -18.40
CA HIS A 8 -18.04 7.83 -19.42
C HIS A 8 -16.53 8.10 -19.39
N LYS A 9 -16.15 9.37 -19.30
CA LYS A 9 -14.73 9.77 -19.25
C LYS A 9 -14.09 9.26 -17.97
N ASP A 10 -14.80 9.42 -16.86
CA ASP A 10 -14.37 9.01 -15.53
C ASP A 10 -14.10 7.50 -15.44
N ILE A 11 -14.96 6.66 -16.02
CA ILE A 11 -14.74 5.20 -16.04
C ILE A 11 -13.49 4.82 -16.82
N ILE A 12 -13.27 5.46 -17.96
CA ILE A 12 -12.12 5.17 -18.83
C ILE A 12 -10.83 5.57 -18.11
N GLU A 13 -10.79 6.78 -17.54
CA GLU A 13 -9.64 7.26 -16.78
C GLU A 13 -9.37 6.38 -15.55
N ALA A 14 -10.41 6.09 -14.75
CA ALA A 14 -10.29 5.23 -13.56
C ALA A 14 -9.74 3.84 -13.92
N TYR A 15 -10.20 3.21 -15.00
CA TYR A 15 -9.73 1.88 -15.38
C TYR A 15 -8.34 1.87 -16.04
N THR A 16 -8.01 2.88 -16.84
CA THR A 16 -6.79 2.89 -17.66
C THR A 16 -5.61 3.57 -16.99
N ILE A 17 -5.85 4.69 -16.32
CA ILE A 17 -4.84 5.54 -15.67
C ILE A 17 -4.71 5.13 -14.20
N ASP A 18 -5.81 5.18 -13.46
CA ASP A 18 -5.80 4.87 -12.02
C ASP A 18 -5.78 3.35 -11.75
N LEU A 19 -5.92 2.55 -12.81
CA LEU A 19 -5.92 1.09 -12.79
C LEU A 19 -6.93 0.51 -11.80
N TRP A 20 -8.10 1.11 -11.65
CA TRP A 20 -9.18 0.51 -10.88
C TRP A 20 -9.59 -0.84 -11.48
N THR A 21 -10.11 -1.72 -10.63
CA THR A 21 -10.78 -2.93 -11.08
C THR A 21 -12.16 -2.58 -11.61
N ILE A 22 -12.67 -3.42 -12.51
CA ILE A 22 -14.04 -3.26 -13.04
C ILE A 22 -15.07 -3.30 -11.90
N GLN A 23 -14.78 -4.05 -10.83
CA GLN A 23 -15.64 -4.13 -9.66
C GLN A 23 -15.65 -2.81 -8.88
N GLU A 24 -14.49 -2.22 -8.60
CA GLU A 24 -14.40 -0.92 -7.91
C GLU A 24 -15.13 0.19 -8.70
N CYS A 25 -14.97 0.22 -10.03
CA CYS A 25 -15.75 1.14 -10.88
C CYS A 25 -17.26 0.90 -10.77
N ALA A 26 -17.68 -0.36 -10.68
CA ALA A 26 -19.08 -0.73 -10.58
C ALA A 26 -19.69 -0.36 -9.23
N ASP A 27 -18.94 -0.55 -8.15
CA ASP A 27 -19.34 -0.24 -6.79
C ASP A 27 -19.55 1.28 -6.62
N VAL A 28 -18.66 2.11 -7.15
CA VAL A 28 -18.76 3.58 -7.07
C VAL A 28 -19.93 4.13 -7.89
N LEU A 29 -20.23 3.51 -9.03
CA LEU A 29 -21.34 3.93 -9.89
C LEU A 29 -22.68 3.29 -9.53
N HIS A 30 -22.69 2.39 -8.54
CA HIS A 30 -23.85 1.59 -8.17
C HIS A 30 -24.48 0.83 -9.34
N VAL A 31 -23.67 0.38 -10.30
CA VAL A 31 -24.11 -0.44 -11.45
C VAL A 31 -23.55 -1.85 -11.39
N SER A 32 -24.07 -2.76 -12.19
CA SER A 32 -23.47 -4.09 -12.29
C SER A 32 -22.07 -4.04 -12.92
N ARG A 33 -21.16 -4.90 -12.44
CA ARG A 33 -19.84 -5.13 -13.06
C ARG A 33 -19.93 -5.41 -14.57
N SER A 34 -20.93 -6.19 -14.98
CA SER A 34 -21.17 -6.52 -16.39
C SER A 34 -21.51 -5.29 -17.24
N ALA A 35 -22.20 -4.30 -16.67
CA ALA A 35 -22.49 -3.04 -17.37
C ALA A 35 -21.21 -2.25 -17.63
N VAL A 36 -20.34 -2.11 -16.62
CA VAL A 36 -19.02 -1.45 -16.78
C VAL A 36 -18.15 -2.18 -17.80
N HIS A 37 -18.11 -3.52 -17.73
CA HIS A 37 -17.33 -4.32 -18.68
C HIS A 37 -17.80 -4.12 -20.13
N LYS A 38 -19.11 -4.18 -20.38
CA LYS A 38 -19.69 -3.94 -21.71
C LYS A 38 -19.42 -2.52 -22.19
N PHE A 39 -19.51 -1.54 -21.30
CA PHE A 39 -19.18 -0.15 -21.59
C PHE A 39 -17.71 0.00 -22.03
N LEU A 40 -16.75 -0.53 -21.27
CA LEU A 40 -15.32 -0.46 -21.59
C LEU A 40 -15.01 -1.08 -22.97
N ILE A 41 -15.59 -2.24 -23.28
CA ILE A 41 -15.44 -2.88 -24.60
C ILE A 41 -16.02 -1.99 -25.71
N LYS A 42 -17.23 -1.44 -25.51
CA LYS A 42 -17.89 -0.57 -26.49
C LYS A 42 -17.09 0.71 -26.74
N SER A 43 -16.41 1.21 -25.72
CA SER A 43 -15.52 2.39 -25.79
C SER A 43 -14.13 2.07 -26.34
N GLY A 44 -13.87 0.83 -26.78
CA GLY A 44 -12.60 0.40 -27.37
C GLY A 44 -11.47 0.17 -26.36
N VAL A 45 -11.78 0.10 -25.07
CA VAL A 45 -10.78 -0.11 -24.01
C VAL A 45 -10.43 -1.60 -23.88
N ASP A 46 -9.14 -1.91 -23.90
CA ASP A 46 -8.64 -3.28 -23.81
C ASP A 46 -8.73 -3.83 -22.36
N THR A 47 -9.76 -4.64 -22.11
CA THR A 47 -10.00 -5.32 -20.82
C THR A 47 -9.27 -6.65 -20.67
N SER A 48 -8.46 -7.05 -21.65
CA SER A 48 -7.73 -8.33 -21.62
C SER A 48 -6.68 -8.40 -20.51
N LYS A 49 -6.11 -9.58 -20.28
CA LYS A 49 -5.05 -9.80 -19.27
C LYS A 49 -3.66 -9.35 -19.75
N ARG A 50 -3.57 -8.46 -20.74
CA ARG A 50 -2.29 -7.97 -21.27
C ARG A 50 -1.45 -7.29 -20.19
N LYS A 51 -0.13 -7.38 -20.37
CA LYS A 51 0.83 -6.70 -19.51
C LYS A 51 0.85 -5.22 -19.89
N ILE A 52 1.08 -4.38 -18.89
CA ILE A 52 1.27 -2.95 -19.03
C ILE A 52 2.73 -2.61 -18.74
N LYS A 53 3.24 -1.56 -19.38
CA LYS A 53 4.58 -1.04 -19.15
C LYS A 53 4.59 -0.21 -17.88
N VAL A 54 5.53 -0.48 -16.99
CA VAL A 54 5.77 0.24 -15.73
C VAL A 54 7.27 0.44 -15.56
N SER A 55 7.68 1.48 -14.84
CA SER A 55 9.11 1.74 -14.57
C SER A 55 9.62 0.94 -13.36
N CYS A 56 10.89 0.56 -13.42
CA CYS A 56 11.61 0.00 -12.28
C CYS A 56 11.84 1.10 -11.23
N THR A 57 11.52 0.81 -9.97
CA THR A 57 11.68 1.75 -8.84
C THR A 57 13.15 2.10 -8.58
N THR A 58 14.08 1.18 -8.88
CA THR A 58 15.51 1.36 -8.58
C THR A 58 16.27 2.01 -9.72
N CYS A 59 16.12 1.50 -10.95
CA CYS A 59 16.89 1.97 -12.11
C CYS A 59 16.08 2.78 -13.12
N GLY A 60 14.76 2.86 -13.00
CA GLY A 60 13.88 3.58 -13.93
C GLY A 60 13.56 2.83 -15.24
N GLU A 61 14.21 1.70 -15.52
CA GLU A 61 14.00 0.94 -16.76
C GLU A 61 12.54 0.48 -16.94
N THR A 62 12.05 0.50 -18.17
CA THR A 62 10.68 0.10 -18.49
C THR A 62 10.54 -1.42 -18.51
N ILE A 63 9.62 -1.94 -17.71
CA ILE A 63 9.33 -3.36 -17.54
C ILE A 63 7.85 -3.66 -17.72
N GLU A 64 7.53 -4.88 -18.13
CA GLU A 64 6.14 -5.29 -18.33
C GLU A 64 5.60 -6.03 -17.10
N ARG A 65 4.45 -5.60 -16.58
CA ARG A 65 3.77 -6.23 -15.44
C ARG A 65 2.28 -6.41 -15.71
N THR A 66 1.68 -7.40 -15.06
CA THR A 66 0.22 -7.59 -15.15
C THR A 66 -0.49 -6.49 -14.37
N ARG A 67 -1.65 -6.04 -14.85
CA ARG A 67 -2.44 -5.00 -14.14
C ARG A 67 -2.70 -5.35 -12.67
N LYS A 68 -2.94 -6.63 -12.36
CA LYS A 68 -3.08 -7.10 -10.97
C LYS A 68 -1.84 -6.77 -10.14
N ARG A 69 -0.63 -7.09 -10.63
CA ARG A 69 0.61 -6.80 -9.90
C ARG A 69 0.77 -5.31 -9.65
N VAL A 70 0.50 -4.48 -10.66
CA VAL A 70 0.62 -3.01 -10.56
C VAL A 70 -0.36 -2.43 -9.53
N ARG A 71 -1.58 -2.96 -9.45
CA ARG A 71 -2.55 -2.58 -8.41
C ARG A 71 -2.09 -2.98 -7.00
N THR A 72 -1.54 -4.18 -6.86
CA THR A 72 -1.21 -4.75 -5.54
C THR A 72 0.15 -4.35 -4.98
N GLN A 73 1.09 -3.96 -5.85
CA GLN A 73 2.48 -3.71 -5.48
C GLN A 73 2.87 -2.31 -5.95
N ARG A 74 3.35 -1.48 -5.02
CA ARG A 74 3.80 -0.11 -5.33
C ARG A 74 5.15 -0.06 -6.04
N ASN A 75 6.04 -0.98 -5.68
CA ASN A 75 7.39 -1.01 -6.22
C ASN A 75 7.52 -2.16 -7.22
N HIS A 76 8.18 -1.88 -8.33
CA HIS A 76 8.44 -2.85 -9.37
C HIS A 76 9.93 -2.86 -9.68
N PHE A 77 10.50 -4.04 -9.85
CA PHE A 77 11.94 -4.20 -10.06
C PHE A 77 12.18 -4.99 -11.33
N CYS A 78 13.16 -4.58 -12.14
CA CYS A 78 13.56 -5.31 -13.35
C CYS A 78 14.30 -6.60 -12.99
N THR A 79 15.19 -6.53 -11.99
CA THR A 79 16.03 -7.64 -11.54
C THR A 79 16.00 -7.83 -10.02
N THR A 80 16.45 -8.99 -9.56
CA THR A 80 16.70 -9.27 -8.13
C THR A 80 17.72 -8.31 -7.54
N ASP A 81 18.68 -7.83 -8.34
CA ASP A 81 19.67 -6.86 -7.90
C ASP A 81 19.01 -5.51 -7.60
N CYS A 82 18.14 -5.03 -8.49
CA CYS A 82 17.37 -3.80 -8.24
C CYS A 82 16.51 -3.89 -6.97
N TYR A 83 15.90 -5.06 -6.72
CA TYR A 83 15.18 -5.31 -5.47
C TYR A 83 16.11 -5.26 -4.24
N SER A 84 17.28 -5.90 -4.33
CA SER A 84 18.26 -5.94 -3.25
C SER A 84 18.85 -4.56 -2.96
N SER A 85 19.18 -3.78 -3.99
CA SER A 85 19.64 -2.40 -3.87
C SER A 85 18.58 -1.49 -3.24
N PHE A 86 17.31 -1.65 -3.62
CA PHE A 86 16.21 -0.91 -2.99
C PHE A 86 16.09 -1.25 -1.49
N LEU A 87 16.19 -2.53 -1.13
CA LEU A 87 16.20 -2.95 0.28
C LEU A 87 17.42 -2.43 1.04
N ALA A 88 18.58 -2.36 0.40
CA ALA A 88 19.80 -1.84 1.01
C ALA A 88 19.69 -0.34 1.28
N ALA A 89 19.18 0.43 0.31
CA ALA A 89 18.97 1.88 0.46
C ALA A 89 17.96 2.23 1.57
N GLY A 90 16.95 1.38 1.80
CA GLY A 90 15.92 1.59 2.82
C GLY A 90 16.27 1.08 4.22
N LYS A 91 17.42 0.44 4.43
CA LYS A 91 17.81 -0.10 5.73
C LYS A 91 18.95 0.72 6.32
N SER A 92 18.79 1.19 7.56
CA SER A 92 19.98 1.45 8.39
C SER A 92 20.74 0.14 8.53
N MET A 93 22.07 0.21 8.37
CA MET A 93 22.95 -0.95 8.47
C MET A 93 22.77 -1.58 9.86
N TYR A 94 22.43 -2.87 9.90
CA TYR A 94 22.31 -3.59 11.16
C TYR A 94 23.71 -3.93 11.68
N ILE A 95 24.15 -3.24 12.74
CA ILE A 95 25.47 -3.44 13.32
C ILE A 95 25.33 -4.36 14.53
N GLN A 96 25.76 -5.62 14.37
CA GLN A 96 25.72 -6.60 15.44
C GLN A 96 26.90 -6.48 16.40
N ASN A 97 26.61 -6.35 17.69
CA ASN A 97 27.59 -6.55 18.78
C ASN A 97 26.92 -7.21 20.01
N ARG A 98 27.31 -8.44 20.32
CA ARG A 98 26.71 -9.22 21.44
C ARG A 98 27.06 -8.66 22.82
N HIS A 99 28.29 -8.15 23.00
CA HIS A 99 28.70 -7.58 24.27
C HIS A 99 27.89 -6.33 24.59
N SER A 100 27.76 -5.44 23.62
CA SER A 100 26.97 -4.22 23.75
C SER A 100 25.48 -4.49 23.98
N GLN A 101 24.90 -5.52 23.34
CA GLN A 101 23.53 -5.97 23.65
C GLN A 101 23.34 -6.39 25.11
N ARG A 102 24.32 -7.09 25.71
CA ARG A 102 24.28 -7.43 27.15
C ARG A 102 24.34 -6.17 28.00
N MET A 103 25.19 -5.21 27.63
CA MET A 103 25.31 -3.92 28.32
C MET A 103 24.02 -3.11 28.24
N ALA A 104 23.28 -3.15 27.13
CA ALA A 104 21.98 -2.48 26.99
C ALA A 104 20.99 -2.89 28.08
N ARG A 105 20.97 -4.19 28.42
CA ARG A 105 20.14 -4.71 29.52
C ARG A 105 20.53 -4.11 30.87
N GLY A 106 21.83 -3.97 31.12
CA GLY A 106 22.37 -3.30 32.30
C GLY A 106 22.09 -1.79 32.35
N VAL A 107 22.05 -1.12 31.21
CA VAL A 107 21.66 0.30 31.12
C VAL A 107 20.20 0.48 31.51
N ILE A 108 19.30 -0.33 30.94
CA ILE A 108 17.86 -0.28 31.24
C ILE A 108 17.56 -0.66 32.69
N ALA A 109 18.28 -1.62 33.26
CA ALA A 109 18.11 -2.04 34.65
C ALA A 109 18.30 -0.90 35.68
N LYS A 110 18.95 0.22 35.29
CA LYS A 110 19.08 1.41 36.14
C LYS A 110 17.79 2.24 36.24
N TYR A 111 16.89 2.10 35.27
CA TYR A 111 15.68 2.90 35.13
C TYR A 111 14.39 2.06 35.21
N PHE A 112 14.49 0.75 35.02
CA PHE A 112 13.35 -0.16 34.92
C PHE A 112 13.71 -1.56 35.43
N ASP A 113 12.85 -2.12 36.29
CA ASP A 113 13.03 -3.46 36.86
C ASP A 113 12.82 -4.56 35.81
N ILE A 114 13.94 -5.03 35.27
CA ILE A 114 13.93 -5.93 34.12
C ILE A 114 13.78 -7.40 34.52
N GLN A 115 12.65 -8.00 34.17
CA GLN A 115 12.37 -9.42 34.37
C GLN A 115 13.10 -10.30 33.36
N PRO A 116 13.38 -11.58 33.66
CA PRO A 116 14.08 -12.49 32.75
C PRO A 116 13.49 -12.55 31.35
N ASP A 117 12.15 -12.52 31.25
CA ASP A 117 11.42 -12.62 29.98
C ASP A 117 11.42 -11.32 29.16
N HIS A 118 11.78 -10.18 29.76
CA HIS A 118 11.81 -8.90 29.07
C HIS A 118 12.91 -8.87 27.99
N VAL A 119 12.57 -8.31 26.83
CA VAL A 119 13.47 -8.19 25.67
C VAL A 119 13.84 -6.73 25.45
N VAL A 120 15.14 -6.43 25.37
CA VAL A 120 15.65 -5.09 25.05
C VAL A 120 15.98 -5.01 23.56
N HIS A 121 15.48 -3.98 22.90
CA HIS A 121 15.55 -3.77 21.46
C HIS A 121 16.19 -2.41 21.13
N HIS A 122 17.09 -2.39 20.14
CA HIS A 122 17.69 -1.16 19.60
C HIS A 122 16.87 -0.66 18.40
N GLU A 123 16.28 0.53 18.52
CA GLU A 123 15.43 1.13 17.48
C GLU A 123 16.19 1.48 16.20
N ASP A 124 17.42 1.97 16.33
CA ASP A 124 18.26 2.40 15.21
C ASP A 124 18.98 1.27 14.47
N ARG A 125 18.88 0.03 14.98
CA ARG A 125 19.60 -1.16 14.48
C ARG A 125 21.13 -1.09 14.66
N ASN A 126 21.63 -0.24 15.55
CA ASN A 126 23.03 -0.18 15.93
C ASN A 126 23.20 -0.67 17.39
N ASN A 127 23.72 -1.89 17.56
CA ASN A 127 23.85 -2.46 18.90
C ASN A 127 24.88 -1.74 19.77
N TYR A 128 25.73 -0.85 19.22
CA TYR A 128 26.62 0.00 20.02
C TYR A 128 25.89 1.17 20.68
N ASN A 129 24.75 1.60 20.14
CA ASN A 129 24.00 2.73 20.67
C ASN A 129 23.11 2.31 21.84
N ASN A 130 23.70 2.21 23.02
CA ASN A 130 22.99 1.87 24.25
C ASN A 130 22.39 3.08 24.97
N HIS A 131 22.20 4.22 24.30
CA HIS A 131 21.53 5.35 24.92
C HIS A 131 20.09 4.96 25.28
N PRO A 132 19.59 5.26 26.50
CA PRO A 132 18.25 4.80 26.94
C PRO A 132 17.12 5.13 25.97
N ILE A 133 17.19 6.29 25.30
CA ILE A 133 16.21 6.71 24.29
C ILE A 133 16.15 5.80 23.03
N ASN A 134 17.24 5.11 22.71
CA ASN A 134 17.35 4.19 21.57
C ASN A 134 16.92 2.77 21.95
N LEU A 135 16.74 2.51 23.24
CA LEU A 135 16.42 1.20 23.77
C LEU A 135 14.92 1.12 24.07
N LYS A 136 14.30 0.05 23.60
CA LYS A 136 12.90 -0.28 23.87
C LYS A 136 12.81 -1.62 24.58
N VAL A 137 11.97 -1.68 25.60
CA VAL A 137 11.76 -2.91 26.37
C VAL A 137 10.40 -3.51 25.99
N PHE A 138 10.39 -4.80 25.71
CA PHE A 138 9.19 -5.59 25.48
C PHE A 138 8.98 -6.58 26.62
N ALA A 139 7.73 -6.87 26.95
CA ALA A 139 7.38 -7.81 28.01
C ALA A 139 7.85 -9.24 27.72
N ASN A 140 7.92 -9.63 26.45
CA ASN A 140 8.34 -10.95 26.01
C ASN A 140 8.79 -10.93 24.55
N GLN A 141 9.34 -12.07 24.09
CA GLN A 141 9.78 -12.26 22.70
C GLN A 141 8.63 -12.14 21.69
N GLY A 142 7.41 -12.54 22.05
CA GLY A 142 6.22 -12.45 21.20
C GLY A 142 5.86 -11.00 20.87
N ASP A 143 5.87 -10.11 21.85
CA ASP A 143 5.60 -8.69 21.66
C ASP A 143 6.69 -8.00 20.83
N HIS A 144 7.95 -8.39 21.02
CA HIS A 144 9.05 -7.95 20.16
C HIS A 144 8.86 -8.39 18.69
N LEU A 145 8.41 -9.62 18.45
CA LEU A 145 8.11 -10.09 17.09
C LEU A 145 6.89 -9.37 16.47
N ARG A 146 5.82 -9.17 17.25
CA ARG A 146 4.65 -8.38 16.85
C ARG A 146 5.05 -6.96 16.46
N TYR A 147 5.95 -6.34 17.20
CA TYR A 147 6.48 -5.02 16.89
C TYR A 147 7.17 -4.97 15.51
N HIS A 148 8.02 -5.96 15.19
CA HIS A 148 8.64 -6.05 13.87
C HIS A 148 7.62 -6.29 12.75
N HIS A 149 6.61 -7.13 13.00
CA HIS A 149 5.52 -7.35 12.03
C HIS A 149 4.70 -6.08 11.81
N MET A 150 4.30 -5.40 12.89
CA MET A 150 3.56 -4.14 12.83
C MET A 150 4.37 -3.03 12.17
N LYS A 151 5.68 -2.88 12.42
CA LYS A 151 6.51 -1.91 11.70
C LYS A 151 6.73 -2.26 10.23
N ARG A 152 6.79 -3.56 9.88
CA ARG A 152 6.81 -4.00 8.48
C ARG A 152 5.50 -3.61 7.80
N ASP A 153 4.39 -3.78 8.48
CA ASP A 153 3.07 -3.38 8.03
C ASP A 153 2.89 -1.86 8.05
N GLU A 154 3.47 -1.11 8.98
CA GLU A 154 3.43 0.35 9.04
C GLU A 154 4.28 0.98 7.94
N TYR A 155 5.47 0.44 7.64
CA TYR A 155 6.25 0.85 6.49
C TYR A 155 5.55 0.45 5.18
N ALA A 156 5.01 -0.76 5.10
CA ALA A 156 4.19 -1.19 3.97
C ALA A 156 2.90 -0.36 3.83
N ASN A 157 2.30 0.10 4.94
CA ASN A 157 1.05 0.87 4.99
C ASN A 157 1.27 2.37 4.74
N LYS A 158 2.37 2.95 5.25
CA LYS A 158 2.87 4.27 4.83
C LYS A 158 3.24 4.26 3.35
N LEU A 159 3.64 3.09 2.82
CA LEU A 159 3.82 2.86 1.40
C LEU A 159 2.53 2.47 0.66
N THR A 160 1.41 2.13 1.30
CA THR A 160 0.13 2.00 0.59
C THR A 160 -0.49 3.37 0.40
N VAL A 161 -0.51 3.80 -0.85
CA VAL A 161 -1.12 5.04 -1.36
C VAL A 161 -2.66 4.93 -1.33
N LYS A 162 -3.26 4.32 -0.30
CA LYS A 162 -4.71 4.48 -0.09
C LYS A 162 -5.07 5.89 0.37
N SER A 163 -4.09 6.69 0.81
CA SER A 163 -4.31 8.09 1.17
C SER A 163 -4.48 9.01 -0.04
N GLN A 164 -3.82 8.79 -1.19
CA GLN A 164 -4.13 9.57 -2.42
C GLN A 164 -5.42 9.11 -3.09
N GLN A 165 -5.89 7.88 -2.82
CA GLN A 165 -7.24 7.49 -3.21
C GLN A 165 -8.31 8.34 -2.51
N ARG A 166 -8.02 9.07 -1.42
CA ARG A 166 -9.02 9.95 -0.76
C ARG A 166 -9.31 11.22 -1.58
N GLU A 167 -8.30 11.83 -2.21
CA GLU A 167 -8.51 12.97 -3.15
C GLU A 167 -9.17 12.54 -4.46
N VAL A 168 -8.92 11.30 -4.90
CA VAL A 168 -9.60 10.69 -6.05
C VAL A 168 -11.04 10.25 -5.69
N TRP A 169 -11.27 9.83 -4.45
CA TRP A 169 -12.59 9.49 -3.91
C TRP A 169 -13.53 10.70 -3.88
N ASP A 170 -13.03 11.87 -3.45
CA ASP A 170 -13.82 13.11 -3.45
C ASP A 170 -14.14 13.62 -4.88
N ARG A 171 -13.35 13.21 -5.89
CA ARG A 171 -13.60 13.53 -7.31
C ARG A 171 -14.80 12.75 -7.86
N TYR A 172 -14.95 11.46 -7.52
CA TYR A 172 -15.97 10.58 -8.09
C TYR A 172 -17.24 10.43 -7.24
N HIS A 173 -17.28 11.00 -6.03
CA HIS A 173 -18.46 11.00 -5.14
C HIS A 173 -19.35 12.25 -5.25
N LYS A 174 -19.12 13.12 -6.24
CA LYS A 174 -19.98 14.31 -6.48
C LYS A 174 -21.21 14.04 -7.36
N PHE A 175 -21.43 12.81 -7.81
CA PHE A 175 -22.57 12.50 -8.67
C PHE A 175 -23.79 12.12 -7.82
N GLU A 176 -24.63 13.11 -7.52
CA GLU A 176 -26.01 12.83 -7.12
C GLU A 176 -26.74 12.16 -8.28
N ILE A 177 -27.24 10.95 -8.05
CA ILE A 177 -28.09 10.23 -8.99
C ILE A 177 -29.45 10.93 -8.97
N ILE A 178 -29.74 11.75 -9.98
CA ILE A 178 -31.10 12.26 -10.20
C ILE A 178 -31.92 11.09 -10.77
N PRO A 179 -32.97 10.62 -10.07
CA PRO A 179 -33.86 9.61 -10.61
C PRO A 179 -34.57 10.18 -11.85
N VAL A 180 -34.43 9.49 -12.98
CA VAL A 180 -35.23 9.77 -14.19
C VAL A 180 -36.63 9.20 -13.94
N TRP A 181 -37.44 9.93 -13.18
CA TRP A 181 -38.87 9.68 -13.10
C TRP A 181 -39.57 11.00 -13.39
N ASP A 182 -40.19 11.10 -14.57
CA ASP A 182 -40.85 12.30 -15.10
C ASP A 182 -42.35 12.35 -14.79
N GLY A 183 -42.82 11.58 -13.79
CA GLY A 183 -44.13 11.79 -13.18
C GLY A 183 -45.34 11.72 -14.12
N SER A 184 -45.20 11.18 -15.33
CA SER A 184 -46.32 11.03 -16.25
C SER A 184 -47.03 9.69 -16.03
N LEU A 185 -47.77 9.59 -14.92
CA LEU A 185 -48.87 8.65 -14.83
C LEU A 185 -50.11 9.33 -15.41
N THR A 186 -50.35 9.06 -16.69
CA THR A 186 -51.68 9.07 -17.28
C THR A 186 -52.57 8.05 -16.56
N THR A 187 -53.49 8.55 -15.75
CA THR A 187 -54.93 8.20 -15.80
C THR A 187 -55.73 9.31 -15.15
#